data_AF-A0A843HJR6-F1
#
_entry.id   AF-A0A843HJR6-F1
#
_cell.length_a   1.000
_cell.length_b   1.000
_cell.length_c   1.000
_cell.angle_alpha   90.00
_cell.angle_beta   90.00
_cell.angle_gamma   90.00
#
_symmetry.space_group_name_H-M   'P 1'
#
loop_
_entity.id
_entity.type
_entity.pdbx_description
1 polymer ?
#
loop_
_entity_poly.entity_id
_entity_poly.type
_entity_poly.pdbx_seq_one_letter_code
_entity_poly.pdbx_strand_id
1 'polypeptide(L)'
;MANVFKRGKMISGVVDSYLANAIAAVEVPDGALVTLGDLVADTTYDANGVEYDTYVAAAPAAATDEVVIVDYAGISEGEIAGNEYKMGIKLYGLKVPAGQIMRVRRLGLHDKFWLGEDNFASDPTVGQFAKATASAFTHTPAAALPESGYAIKVLAKEGLTTGMRANGDIYLCEVVQL
;
A
#
# COMPACT_ATOMS: atom_id res chain seq x y z
N MET A 1 -32.68 -17.62 38.07
CA MET A 1 -31.87 -16.74 37.20
C MET A 1 -31.83 -17.38 35.83
N ALA A 2 -32.51 -16.77 34.85
CA ALA A 2 -32.50 -17.26 33.47
C ALA A 2 -31.17 -16.86 32.82
N ASN A 3 -30.42 -17.83 32.31
CA ASN A 3 -29.25 -17.59 31.47
C ASN A 3 -29.74 -16.99 30.15
N VAL A 4 -29.77 -15.66 30.06
CA VAL A 4 -30.08 -14.95 28.81
C VAL A 4 -28.84 -14.95 27.94
N PHE A 5 -28.67 -15.99 27.12
CA PHE A 5 -27.76 -15.94 25.98
C PHE A 5 -28.30 -14.87 25.02
N LYS A 6 -27.68 -13.68 25.01
CA LYS A 6 -28.19 -12.50 24.29
C LYS A 6 -28.11 -12.63 22.76
N ARG A 7 -27.38 -13.63 22.24
CA ARG A 7 -27.46 -14.24 20.91
C ARG A 7 -26.16 -15.01 20.66
N GLY A 8 -26.26 -16.28 20.28
CA GLY A 8 -25.21 -16.94 19.49
C GLY A 8 -25.29 -16.41 18.06
N LYS A 9 -24.41 -15.47 17.73
CA LYS A 9 -24.11 -15.06 16.35
C LYS A 9 -22.66 -15.46 16.09
N MET A 10 -22.30 -15.84 14.86
CA MET A 10 -20.89 -15.98 14.48
C MET A 10 -20.14 -14.74 14.98
N ILE A 11 -19.03 -14.95 15.70
CA ILE A 11 -18.25 -13.91 16.38
C ILE A 11 -17.53 -12.96 15.39
N SER A 12 -17.59 -13.18 14.08
CA SER A 12 -17.06 -12.23 13.09
C SER A 12 -18.12 -11.18 12.72
N GLY A 13 -18.43 -10.27 13.65
CA GLY A 13 -19.29 -9.10 13.37
C GLY A 13 -18.61 -8.07 12.46
N VAL A 14 -17.28 -8.10 12.42
CA VAL A 14 -16.42 -7.33 11.54
C VAL A 14 -15.58 -8.35 10.77
N VAL A 15 -15.77 -8.41 9.47
CA VAL A 15 -14.97 -9.23 8.56
C VAL A 15 -14.14 -8.27 7.75
N ASP A 16 -12.89 -8.08 8.14
CA ASP A 16 -11.98 -7.21 7.40
C ASP A 16 -11.75 -7.77 6.01
N SER A 17 -11.90 -6.90 5.03
CA SER A 17 -11.69 -7.26 3.63
C SER A 17 -10.19 -7.28 3.33
N TYR A 18 -9.80 -7.93 2.23
CA TYR A 18 -8.42 -7.90 1.70
C TYR A 18 -7.91 -6.46 1.47
N LEU A 19 -8.85 -5.53 1.28
CA LEU A 19 -8.63 -4.10 1.17
C LEU A 19 -9.02 -3.41 2.48
N ALA A 20 -8.18 -2.50 2.95
CA ALA A 20 -8.48 -1.65 4.09
C ALA A 20 -8.29 -0.18 3.68
N ASN A 21 -8.83 0.74 4.49
CA ASN A 21 -8.53 2.15 4.34
C ASN A 21 -7.42 2.55 5.31
N ALA A 22 -6.55 3.43 4.86
CA ALA A 22 -5.52 3.99 5.71
C ALA A 22 -5.28 5.47 5.42
N ILE A 23 -4.68 6.18 6.36
CA ILE A 23 -4.24 7.57 6.21
C ILE A 23 -2.76 7.68 6.59
N ALA A 24 -1.97 8.33 5.75
CA ALA A 24 -0.56 8.60 6.04
C ALA A 24 -0.34 10.08 6.34
N ALA A 25 0.53 10.39 7.29
CA ALA A 25 0.91 11.78 7.62
C ALA A 25 1.85 12.42 6.58
N VAL A 26 2.31 11.65 5.61
CA VAL A 26 3.23 12.06 4.54
C VAL A 26 2.65 11.71 3.18
N GLU A 27 3.19 12.31 2.12
CA GLU A 27 2.89 11.90 0.75
C GLU A 27 3.43 10.48 0.51
N VAL A 28 2.61 9.58 -0.03
CA VAL A 28 2.97 8.19 -0.28
C VAL A 28 2.67 7.81 -1.73
N PRO A 29 3.59 7.17 -2.47
CA PRO A 29 3.33 6.75 -3.83
C PRO A 29 2.38 5.54 -3.89
N ASP A 30 1.66 5.42 -5.00
CA ASP A 30 0.90 4.22 -5.33
C ASP A 30 1.84 3.02 -5.55
N GLY A 31 1.56 1.89 -4.91
CA GLY A 31 2.45 0.73 -4.84
C GLY A 31 3.45 0.73 -3.68
N ALA A 32 3.43 1.76 -2.82
CA ALA A 32 4.31 1.86 -1.66
C ALA A 32 4.05 0.78 -0.60
N LEU A 33 5.10 0.45 0.15
CA LEU A 33 5.04 -0.37 1.36
C LEU A 33 4.72 0.49 2.57
N VAL A 34 3.67 0.10 3.29
CA VAL A 34 3.28 0.74 4.56
C VAL A 34 2.94 -0.33 5.60
N THR A 35 3.04 0.04 6.86
CA THR A 35 2.51 -0.73 8.00
C THR A 35 1.23 -0.08 8.49
N LEU A 36 0.31 -0.90 9.01
CA LEU A 36 -0.93 -0.42 9.62
C LEU A 36 -0.75 -0.34 11.13
N GLY A 37 -0.87 0.88 11.67
CA GLY A 37 -0.82 1.16 13.10
C GLY A 37 -2.22 1.19 13.72
N ASP A 38 -2.42 2.13 14.64
CA ASP A 38 -3.69 2.30 15.35
C ASP A 38 -4.81 2.81 14.42
N LEU A 39 -6.06 2.63 14.85
CA LEU A 39 -7.22 3.22 14.20
C LEU A 39 -7.19 4.74 14.32
N VAL A 40 -7.69 5.42 13.28
CA VAL A 40 -7.76 6.88 13.24
C VAL A 40 -8.77 7.38 14.29
N ALA A 41 -8.45 8.48 14.98
CA ALA A 41 -9.40 9.10 15.89
C ALA A 41 -10.60 9.68 15.13
N ASP A 42 -11.82 9.32 15.55
CA ASP A 42 -13.03 9.96 15.05
C ASP A 42 -13.22 11.29 15.78
N THR A 43 -13.11 12.41 15.08
CA THR A 43 -13.34 13.74 15.66
C THR A 43 -14.76 14.27 15.42
N THR A 44 -15.62 13.50 14.74
CA THR A 44 -16.92 13.94 14.24
C THR A 44 -18.06 13.53 15.17
N TYR A 45 -18.08 12.28 15.66
CA TYR A 45 -19.24 11.75 16.41
C TYR A 45 -18.98 11.44 17.88
N ASP A 46 -17.72 11.27 18.31
CA ASP A 46 -17.34 11.13 19.72
C ASP A 46 -15.93 11.69 19.93
N ALA A 47 -15.72 12.59 20.88
CA ALA A 47 -14.41 13.19 21.15
C ALA A 47 -13.33 12.17 21.57
N ASN A 48 -13.72 10.93 21.92
CA ASN A 48 -12.81 9.81 22.19
C ASN A 48 -13.10 8.59 21.30
N GLY A 49 -13.81 8.78 20.19
CA GLY A 49 -14.14 7.73 19.24
C GLY A 49 -12.95 7.33 18.37
N VAL A 50 -13.02 6.14 17.80
CA VAL A 50 -12.11 5.69 16.73
C VAL A 50 -12.94 5.37 15.49
N GLU A 51 -12.41 5.69 14.33
CA GLU A 51 -12.93 5.22 13.05
C GLU A 51 -12.52 3.77 12.87
N TYR A 52 -13.49 2.86 12.92
CA TYR A 52 -13.25 1.41 12.88
C TYR A 52 -12.78 0.92 11.51
N ASP A 53 -12.98 1.72 10.46
CA ASP A 53 -12.68 1.33 9.09
C ASP A 53 -11.37 1.94 8.53
N THR A 54 -10.65 2.76 9.31
CA THR A 54 -9.44 3.47 8.83
C THR A 54 -8.27 3.37 9.80
N TYR A 55 -7.11 2.97 9.28
CA TYR A 55 -5.85 2.84 10.02
C TYR A 55 -4.89 4.00 9.78
N VAL A 56 -4.03 4.29 10.75
CA VAL A 56 -2.86 5.15 10.54
C VAL A 56 -1.78 4.33 9.83
N ALA A 57 -1.26 4.83 8.70
CA ALA A 57 -0.20 4.19 7.94
C ALA A 57 1.14 4.91 8.14
N ALA A 58 2.20 4.12 8.27
CA ALA A 58 3.58 4.60 8.36
C ALA A 58 4.54 3.72 7.57
N ALA A 59 5.75 4.22 7.28
CA ALA A 59 6.82 3.39 6.76
C ALA A 59 7.14 2.26 7.75
N PRO A 60 7.57 1.07 7.27
CA PRO A 60 7.95 -0.03 8.15
C PRO A 60 9.05 0.39 9.13
N ALA A 61 8.91 0.07 10.42
CA ALA A 61 9.95 0.36 11.41
C ALA A 61 11.10 -0.66 11.32
N ALA A 62 10.80 -1.90 10.97
CA ALA A 62 11.73 -2.98 10.70
C ALA A 62 11.41 -3.68 9.36
N ALA A 63 12.41 -4.36 8.79
CA ALA A 63 12.21 -5.15 7.56
C ALA A 63 11.34 -6.41 7.76
N THR A 64 11.07 -6.78 9.01
CA THR A 64 10.25 -7.92 9.42
C THR A 64 8.81 -7.53 9.76
N ASP A 65 8.46 -6.25 9.67
CA ASP A 65 7.11 -5.80 9.97
C ASP A 65 6.12 -6.32 8.93
N GLU A 66 4.88 -6.55 9.35
CA GLU A 66 3.80 -6.88 8.44
C GLU A 66 3.48 -5.65 7.57
N VAL A 67 3.76 -5.76 6.28
CA VAL A 67 3.55 -4.68 5.31
C VAL A 67 2.31 -4.93 4.45
N VAL A 68 1.68 -3.84 4.06
CA VAL A 68 0.62 -3.80 3.07
C VAL A 68 1.04 -2.87 1.93
N ILE A 69 0.41 -3.02 0.77
CA ILE A 69 0.69 -2.17 -0.40
C ILE A 69 -0.39 -1.11 -0.56
N VAL A 70 0.02 0.12 -0.83
CA VAL A 70 -0.90 1.19 -1.26
C VAL A 70 -1.43 0.87 -2.65
N ASP A 71 -2.74 0.82 -2.79
CA ASP A 71 -3.47 0.58 -4.04
C ASP A 71 -4.42 1.75 -4.27
N TYR A 72 -3.85 2.87 -4.71
CA TYR A 72 -4.55 4.15 -4.75
C TYR A 72 -5.49 4.22 -5.94
N ALA A 73 -6.80 4.25 -5.66
CA ALA A 73 -7.86 4.42 -6.65
C ALA A 73 -8.10 5.89 -7.08
N GLY A 74 -7.04 6.71 -7.05
CA GLY A 74 -7.13 8.14 -7.36
C GLY A 74 -7.02 8.48 -8.84
N ILE A 75 -7.17 9.76 -9.15
CA ILE A 75 -6.91 10.33 -10.48
C ILE A 75 -5.68 11.21 -10.35
N SER A 76 -4.87 11.37 -11.41
CA SER A 76 -3.76 12.32 -11.37
C SER A 76 -4.27 13.73 -11.08
N GLU A 77 -3.66 14.40 -10.11
CA GLU A 77 -4.03 15.75 -9.68
C GLU A 77 -2.81 16.67 -9.77
N GLY A 78 -3.05 17.97 -9.94
CA GLY A 78 -1.98 18.97 -9.97
C GLY A 78 -2.50 20.34 -9.56
N GLU A 79 -1.66 21.13 -8.89
CA GLU A 79 -2.02 22.47 -8.45
C GLU A 79 -1.72 23.50 -9.55
N ILE A 80 -2.73 24.27 -9.96
CA ILE A 80 -2.56 25.42 -10.85
C ILE A 80 -3.18 26.63 -10.17
N ALA A 81 -2.36 27.65 -9.89
CA ALA A 81 -2.80 28.90 -9.27
C ALA A 81 -3.58 28.72 -7.95
N GLY A 82 -3.15 27.79 -7.08
CA GLY A 82 -3.78 27.53 -5.78
C GLY A 82 -4.99 26.61 -5.81
N ASN A 83 -5.40 26.12 -6.99
CA ASN A 83 -6.50 25.17 -7.13
C ASN A 83 -5.97 23.80 -7.56
N GLU A 84 -6.48 22.75 -6.93
CA GLU A 84 -6.21 21.36 -7.31
C GLU A 84 -7.08 20.97 -8.51
N TYR A 85 -6.43 20.65 -9.64
CA TYR A 85 -7.07 20.19 -10.87
C TYR A 85 -6.82 18.71 -11.06
N LYS A 86 -7.91 17.94 -11.26
CA LYS A 86 -7.83 16.53 -11.65
C LYS A 86 -7.54 16.44 -13.16
N MET A 87 -6.30 16.11 -13.49
CA MET A 87 -5.82 15.95 -14.87
C MET A 87 -5.99 14.48 -15.28
N GLY A 88 -7.19 14.12 -15.69
CA GLY A 88 -7.52 12.75 -16.10
C GLY A 88 -6.75 12.31 -17.36
N ILE A 89 -5.92 11.27 -17.22
CA ILE A 89 -5.46 10.29 -18.24
C ILE A 89 -4.31 9.42 -17.69
N LYS A 90 -3.56 9.90 -16.69
CA LYS A 90 -2.43 9.17 -16.09
C LYS A 90 -2.90 8.36 -14.87
N LEU A 91 -2.76 7.04 -14.95
CA LEU A 91 -3.08 6.06 -13.90
C LEU A 91 -1.83 5.40 -13.29
N TYR A 92 -0.65 6.00 -13.48
CA TYR A 92 0.63 5.46 -13.01
C TYR A 92 1.45 6.57 -12.34
N GLY A 93 2.31 6.20 -11.39
CA GLY A 93 3.11 7.16 -10.61
C GLY A 93 2.22 8.13 -9.83
N LEU A 94 1.02 7.69 -9.45
CA LEU A 94 0.12 8.47 -8.62
C LEU A 94 0.70 8.56 -7.22
N LYS A 95 0.41 9.67 -6.55
CA LYS A 95 0.80 9.87 -5.16
C LYS A 95 -0.41 10.30 -4.37
N VAL A 96 -0.54 9.73 -3.18
CA VAL A 96 -1.57 10.09 -2.21
C VAL A 96 -1.04 11.30 -1.44
N PRO A 97 -1.72 12.46 -1.49
CA PRO A 97 -1.38 13.60 -0.65
C PRO A 97 -1.41 13.24 0.84
N ALA A 98 -0.56 13.90 1.63
CA ALA A 98 -0.54 13.71 3.08
C ALA A 98 -1.91 14.01 3.70
N GLY A 99 -2.38 13.13 4.59
CA GLY A 99 -3.65 13.29 5.29
C GLY A 99 -4.89 12.92 4.46
N GLN A 100 -4.74 12.40 3.24
CA GLN A 100 -5.86 11.84 2.48
C GLN A 100 -6.03 10.35 2.77
N ILE A 101 -7.30 9.90 2.76
CA ILE A 101 -7.64 8.49 2.88
C ILE A 101 -7.20 7.78 1.60
N MET A 102 -6.46 6.69 1.76
CA MET A 102 -6.01 5.82 0.69
C MET A 102 -6.50 4.40 0.93
N ARG A 103 -6.66 3.67 -0.18
CA ARG A 103 -6.92 2.24 -0.16
C ARG A 103 -5.58 1.51 -0.05
N VAL A 104 -5.51 0.55 0.86
CA VAL A 104 -4.36 -0.34 1.04
C VAL A 104 -4.81 -1.79 0.88
N ARG A 105 -3.89 -2.63 0.44
CA ARG A 105 -4.12 -4.03 0.11
C ARG A 105 -3.20 -4.89 0.97
N ARG A 106 -3.80 -5.69 1.85
CA ARG A 106 -3.08 -6.73 2.59
C ARG A 106 -2.53 -7.72 1.56
N LEU A 107 -1.35 -8.29 1.78
CA LEU A 107 -0.73 -9.18 0.80
C LEU A 107 -0.96 -10.64 1.14
N GLY A 108 -1.22 -11.45 0.12
CA GLY A 108 -1.21 -12.91 0.21
C GLY A 108 0.07 -13.47 -0.40
N LEU A 109 0.53 -14.62 0.12
CA LEU A 109 1.62 -15.37 -0.51
C LEU A 109 1.22 -15.75 -1.95
N HIS A 110 2.15 -15.62 -2.90
CA HIS A 110 1.95 -15.81 -4.34
C HIS A 110 1.05 -14.79 -5.04
N ASP A 111 0.66 -13.71 -4.37
CA ASP A 111 -0.05 -12.62 -5.04
C ASP A 111 0.84 -11.95 -6.10
N LYS A 112 0.25 -11.58 -7.23
CA LYS A 112 0.95 -11.02 -8.39
C LYS A 112 0.39 -9.66 -8.77
N PHE A 113 1.28 -8.71 -8.95
CA PHE A 113 0.91 -7.33 -9.26
C PHE A 113 2.03 -6.60 -9.99
N TRP A 114 1.66 -5.53 -10.68
CA TRP A 114 2.59 -4.66 -11.37
C TRP A 114 2.97 -3.49 -10.48
N LEU A 115 4.27 -3.18 -10.43
CA LEU A 115 4.80 -1.99 -9.77
C LEU A 115 5.58 -1.15 -10.79
N GLY A 116 5.43 0.17 -10.72
CA GLY A 116 6.31 1.10 -11.43
C GLY A 116 7.71 1.16 -10.82
N GLU A 117 8.69 1.61 -11.61
CA GLU A 117 10.08 1.82 -11.17
C GLU A 117 10.23 2.68 -9.91
N ASP A 118 9.36 3.69 -9.75
CA ASP A 118 9.33 4.60 -8.59
C ASP A 118 9.09 3.89 -7.24
N ASN A 119 8.58 2.65 -7.26
CA ASN A 119 8.36 1.84 -6.07
C ASN A 119 9.61 1.09 -5.60
N PHE A 120 10.75 1.23 -6.29
CA PHE A 120 12.01 0.61 -5.94
C PHE A 120 13.08 1.65 -5.59
N ALA A 121 13.93 1.35 -4.61
CA ALA A 121 15.06 2.21 -4.24
C ALA A 121 16.13 2.29 -5.34
N SER A 122 16.17 1.29 -6.22
CA SER A 122 16.99 1.23 -7.43
C SER A 122 16.39 0.20 -8.39
N ASP A 123 16.81 0.21 -9.65
CA ASP A 123 16.29 -0.73 -10.65
C ASP A 123 16.41 -2.20 -10.20
N PRO A 124 15.30 -2.94 -10.08
CA PRO A 124 15.35 -4.35 -9.76
C PRO A 124 15.78 -5.18 -10.98
N THR A 125 16.41 -6.33 -10.72
CA THR A 125 16.79 -7.27 -11.77
C THR A 125 15.75 -8.39 -11.89
N VAL A 126 15.33 -8.69 -13.11
CA VAL A 126 14.40 -9.81 -13.39
C VAL A 126 15.01 -11.13 -12.92
N GLY A 127 14.21 -11.94 -12.23
CA GLY A 127 14.62 -13.20 -11.62
C GLY A 127 15.19 -13.07 -10.20
N GLN A 128 15.47 -11.85 -9.74
CA GLN A 128 15.90 -11.55 -8.37
C GLN A 128 14.73 -11.14 -7.48
N PHE A 129 15.05 -10.69 -6.27
CA PHE A 129 14.08 -10.36 -5.24
C PHE A 129 14.11 -8.86 -4.93
N ALA A 130 13.07 -8.38 -4.25
CA ALA A 130 13.10 -7.11 -3.55
C ALA A 130 12.42 -7.28 -2.19
N LYS A 131 12.89 -6.52 -1.19
CA LYS A 131 12.49 -6.65 0.21
C LYS A 131 12.07 -5.32 0.81
N ALA A 132 11.35 -5.37 1.91
CA ALA A 132 11.14 -4.19 2.75
C ALA A 132 12.47 -3.75 3.40
N THR A 133 12.62 -2.45 3.60
CA THR A 133 13.71 -1.85 4.38
C THR A 133 13.10 -0.92 5.42
N ALA A 134 13.69 -0.90 6.61
CA ALA A 134 13.27 -0.01 7.68
C ALA A 134 13.25 1.46 7.21
N SER A 135 12.21 2.19 7.60
CA SER A 135 11.98 3.61 7.29
C SER A 135 11.86 3.94 5.80
N ALA A 136 11.59 2.95 4.93
CA ALA A 136 11.44 3.15 3.50
C ALA A 136 10.06 2.70 3.02
N PHE A 137 9.41 3.54 2.20
CA PHE A 137 8.18 3.20 1.47
C PHE A 137 8.45 2.39 0.20
N THR A 138 9.72 2.30 -0.22
CA THR A 138 10.13 1.63 -1.45
C THR A 138 10.69 0.24 -1.19
N HIS A 139 10.60 -0.61 -2.20
CA HIS A 139 11.20 -1.93 -2.23
C HIS A 139 12.70 -1.80 -2.48
N THR A 140 13.51 -2.51 -1.70
CA THR A 140 14.97 -2.56 -1.91
C THR A 140 15.33 -3.83 -2.68
N PRO A 141 15.95 -3.74 -3.87
CA PRO A 141 16.39 -4.93 -4.60
C PRO A 141 17.37 -5.80 -3.79
N ALA A 142 17.27 -7.11 -3.97
CA ALA A 142 18.06 -8.12 -3.28
C ALA A 142 18.38 -9.28 -4.24
N ALA A 143 19.66 -9.65 -4.34
CA ALA A 143 20.10 -10.74 -5.21
C ALA A 143 19.67 -12.13 -4.72
N ALA A 144 19.41 -12.27 -3.42
CA ALA A 144 18.95 -13.50 -2.78
C ALA A 144 17.71 -13.21 -1.93
N LEU A 145 16.91 -14.24 -1.70
CA LEU A 145 15.75 -14.18 -0.83
C LEU A 145 16.22 -13.85 0.61
N PRO A 146 15.65 -12.83 1.29
CA PRO A 146 16.00 -12.53 2.67
C PRO A 146 15.54 -13.66 3.60
N GLU A 147 16.27 -13.86 4.70
CA GLU A 147 16.01 -14.94 5.66
C GLU A 147 14.65 -14.84 6.37
N SER A 148 14.10 -13.62 6.47
CA SER A 148 12.81 -13.36 7.14
C SER A 148 12.16 -12.08 6.61
N GLY A 149 10.87 -11.92 6.92
CA GLY A 149 10.05 -10.77 6.56
C GLY A 149 9.58 -10.78 5.10
N TYR A 150 9.01 -9.66 4.68
CA TYR A 150 8.43 -9.51 3.35
C TYR A 150 9.49 -9.55 2.23
N ALA A 151 9.20 -10.36 1.21
CA ALA A 151 9.96 -10.38 -0.03
C ALA A 151 9.07 -10.67 -1.25
N ILE A 152 9.38 -9.97 -2.35
CA ILE A 152 8.83 -10.24 -3.69
C ILE A 152 9.90 -10.74 -4.63
N LYS A 153 9.51 -11.57 -5.59
CA LYS A 153 10.33 -11.96 -6.74
C LYS A 153 9.89 -11.17 -7.96
N VAL A 154 10.86 -10.65 -8.71
CA VAL A 154 10.62 -9.90 -9.94
C VAL A 154 10.58 -10.88 -11.10
N LEU A 155 9.41 -11.03 -11.73
CA LEU A 155 9.16 -12.04 -12.76
C LEU A 155 9.38 -11.51 -14.18
N ALA A 156 8.98 -10.27 -14.43
CA ALA A 156 9.07 -9.65 -15.75
C ALA A 156 9.28 -8.14 -15.63
N LYS A 157 9.79 -7.55 -16.71
CA LYS A 157 9.99 -6.11 -16.89
C LYS A 157 9.38 -5.71 -18.22
N GLU A 158 8.56 -4.67 -18.22
CA GLU A 158 7.97 -4.09 -19.42
C GLU A 158 8.22 -2.57 -19.43
N GLY A 159 8.46 -2.01 -20.62
CA GLY A 159 8.57 -0.57 -20.78
C GLY A 159 7.19 0.07 -20.71
N LEU A 160 7.02 1.04 -19.83
CA LEU A 160 5.82 1.85 -19.77
C LEU A 160 5.82 2.86 -20.91
N THR A 161 4.74 2.93 -21.69
CA THR A 161 4.63 3.90 -22.79
C THR A 161 3.55 4.93 -22.48
N THR A 162 3.86 6.21 -22.73
CA THR A 162 2.91 7.32 -22.62
C THR A 162 2.84 8.05 -23.96
N GLY A 163 1.72 7.92 -24.66
CA GLY A 163 1.60 8.38 -26.04
C GLY A 163 2.56 7.60 -26.95
N MET A 164 3.47 8.30 -27.64
CA MET A 164 4.49 7.66 -28.48
C MET A 164 5.86 7.44 -27.80
N ARG A 165 6.01 7.81 -26.52
CA ARG A 165 7.31 7.80 -25.83
C ARG A 165 7.35 6.71 -24.78
N ALA A 166 8.50 6.03 -24.69
CA ALA A 166 8.85 5.24 -23.51
C ALA A 166 9.00 6.18 -22.32
N ASN A 167 8.35 5.86 -21.21
CA ASN A 167 8.27 6.68 -20.01
C ASN A 167 8.33 5.79 -18.77
N GLY A 168 9.53 5.26 -18.53
CA GLY A 168 9.84 4.40 -17.38
C GLY A 168 9.57 2.91 -17.64
N ASP A 169 9.83 2.11 -16.61
CA ASP A 169 9.62 0.67 -16.60
C ASP A 169 8.60 0.25 -15.53
N ILE A 170 7.86 -0.83 -15.81
CA ILE A 170 7.00 -1.55 -14.87
C ILE A 170 7.49 -2.98 -14.68
N TYR A 171 7.27 -3.51 -13.49
CA TYR A 171 7.79 -4.80 -13.05
C TYR A 171 6.66 -5.68 -12.52
N LEU A 172 6.54 -6.89 -13.06
CA LEU A 172 5.63 -7.90 -12.52
C LEU A 172 6.29 -8.56 -11.32
N CYS A 173 5.65 -8.45 -10.16
CA CYS A 173 6.16 -8.96 -8.90
C CYS A 173 5.27 -10.09 -8.39
N GLU A 174 5.86 -11.09 -7.73
CA GLU A 174 5.16 -12.14 -6.99
C GLU A 174 5.61 -12.13 -5.52
N VAL A 175 4.66 -12.15 -4.58
CA VAL A 175 4.97 -12.30 -3.16
C VAL A 175 5.49 -13.71 -2.88
N VAL A 176 6.72 -13.81 -2.41
CA VAL A 176 7.37 -15.10 -2.11
C VAL A 176 7.62 -15.31 -0.62
N GLN A 177 7.49 -14.26 0.19
CA GLN A 177 7.65 -14.31 1.64
C GLN A 177 6.86 -13.18 2.32
N LEU A 178 6.29 -13.46 3.49
CA LEU A 178 5.60 -12.52 4.39
C LEU A 178 6.19 -12.66 5.79
#